data_AF-A0A7X8MCG4-F1
#
_entry.id   AF-A0A7X8MCG4-F1
#
_cell.length_a   1.000
_cell.length_b   1.000
_cell.length_c   1.000
_cell.angle_alpha   90.00
_cell.angle_beta   90.00
_cell.angle_gamma   90.00
#
_symmetry.space_group_name_H-M   'P 1'
#
loop_
_entity.id
_entity.type
_entity.pdbx_description
1 polymer ?
#
loop_
_entity_poly.entity_id
_entity_poly.type
_entity_poly.pdbx_seq_one_letter_code
_entity_poly.pdbx_strand_id
1 'polypeptide(L)'
;LAVKFNWISASVLTLSREASDMSANFWRAWWAWLICLVVTVAVSLITKPKPREELMGLVKGLTTIEKEKNLPFYKKPEVMALLAILLFVLLNVYFW
;
A
#
# COMPACT_ATOMS: atom_id res chain seq x y z
N LEU A 1 6.58 20.21 -6.76
CA LEU A 1 6.99 21.52 -7.31
C LEU A 1 7.24 21.45 -8.81
N ALA A 2 8.05 20.52 -9.34
CA ALA A 2 8.43 20.46 -10.76
C ALA A 2 7.30 20.58 -11.82
N VAL A 3 6.13 19.95 -11.62
CA VAL A 3 4.97 20.07 -12.54
C VAL A 3 4.29 21.46 -12.44
N LYS A 4 4.22 22.05 -11.25
CA LYS A 4 3.70 23.42 -11.06
C LYS A 4 4.62 24.49 -11.66
N PHE A 5 5.92 24.20 -11.78
CA PHE A 5 6.93 25.07 -12.40
C PHE A 5 7.19 24.74 -13.88
N ASN A 6 6.36 23.89 -14.52
CA ASN A 6 6.49 23.48 -15.93
C ASN A 6 7.85 22.86 -16.33
N TRP A 7 8.62 22.30 -15.39
CA TRP A 7 9.90 21.64 -15.69
C TRP A 7 9.75 20.24 -16.29
N ILE A 8 8.62 19.57 -16.02
CA ILE A 8 8.30 18.24 -16.55
C ILE A 8 6.84 18.28 -16.99
N SER A 9 6.55 17.96 -18.26
CA SER A 9 5.19 17.96 -18.78
C SER A 9 4.36 16.91 -18.05
N ALA A 10 3.19 17.32 -17.54
CA ALA A 10 2.28 16.44 -16.82
C ALA A 10 1.95 15.16 -17.61
N SER A 11 1.89 15.25 -18.94
CA SER A 11 1.68 14.12 -19.87
C SER A 11 2.71 13.00 -19.79
N VAL A 12 3.98 13.31 -19.46
CA VAL A 12 5.03 12.29 -19.29
C VAL A 12 4.85 11.55 -17.97
N LEU A 13 4.29 12.23 -16.96
CA LEU A 13 4.04 11.67 -15.65
C LEU A 13 2.70 10.89 -15.59
N THR A 14 1.68 11.37 -16.29
CA THR A 14 0.32 10.81 -16.27
C THR A 14 0.08 9.76 -17.35
N LEU A 15 1.00 9.62 -18.31
CA LEU A 15 0.88 8.71 -19.47
C LEU A 15 -0.44 8.90 -20.27
N SER A 16 -1.14 10.02 -20.04
CA SER A 16 -2.43 10.38 -20.64
C SER A 16 -2.39 11.83 -21.13
N ARG A 17 -3.04 12.07 -22.28
CA ARG A 17 -3.12 13.39 -22.94
C ARG A 17 -4.08 14.35 -22.22
N GLU A 18 -5.10 13.79 -21.58
CA GLU A 18 -6.15 14.47 -20.82
C GLU A 18 -5.92 14.14 -19.33
N ALA A 19 -5.29 15.04 -18.59
CA ALA A 19 -5.06 14.86 -17.15
C ALA A 19 -5.66 16.03 -16.39
N SER A 20 -6.76 15.79 -15.67
CA SER A 20 -7.29 16.73 -14.67
C SER A 20 -6.22 17.01 -13.61
N ASP A 21 -6.22 18.21 -13.02
CA ASP A 21 -5.28 18.59 -11.96
C ASP A 21 -5.26 17.59 -10.79
N MET A 22 -6.40 16.99 -10.47
CA MET A 22 -6.48 15.94 -9.45
C MET A 22 -5.71 14.67 -9.86
N SER A 23 -5.84 14.25 -11.12
CA SER A 23 -5.13 13.07 -11.64
C SER A 23 -3.61 13.26 -11.66
N ALA A 24 -3.14 14.47 -11.98
CA ALA A 24 -1.73 14.81 -11.96
C ALA A 24 -1.16 14.75 -10.53
N ASN A 25 -1.91 15.20 -9.52
CA ASN A 25 -1.51 15.09 -8.12
C ASN A 25 -1.45 13.63 -7.65
N PHE A 26 -2.39 12.78 -8.05
CA PHE A 26 -2.37 11.36 -7.72
C PHE A 26 -1.17 10.64 -8.33
N TRP A 27 -0.90 10.87 -9.62
CA TRP A 27 0.28 10.31 -10.30
C TRP A 27 1.60 10.74 -9.66
N ARG A 28 1.69 11.96 -9.16
CA ARG A 28 2.87 12.42 -8.40
C ARG A 28 3.07 11.62 -7.10
N ALA A 29 1.99 11.36 -6.36
CA ALA A 29 2.06 10.55 -5.15
C ALA A 29 2.45 9.10 -5.48
N TRP A 30 1.91 8.54 -6.56
CA TRP A 30 2.25 7.21 -7.05
C TRP A 30 3.74 7.08 -7.37
N TRP A 31 4.30 8.00 -8.16
CA TRP A 31 5.73 7.98 -8.48
C TRP A 31 6.62 8.20 -7.27
N ALA A 32 6.24 9.10 -6.35
CA ALA A 32 7.00 9.32 -5.11
C ALA A 32 7.03 8.04 -4.25
N TRP A 33 5.89 7.36 -4.11
CA TRP A 33 5.79 6.10 -3.40
C TRP A 33 6.60 5.00 -4.09
N LEU A 34 6.50 4.87 -5.42
CA LEU A 34 7.22 3.87 -6.20
C LEU A 34 8.74 4.04 -6.07
N ILE A 35 9.25 5.26 -6.24
CA ILE A 35 10.69 5.55 -6.11
C ILE A 35 11.15 5.24 -4.69
N CYS A 36 10.40 5.67 -3.67
CA CYS A 36 10.70 5.36 -2.28
C CYS A 36 10.78 3.84 -2.06
N LEU A 37 9.78 3.07 -2.50
CA LEU A 37 9.75 1.62 -2.40
C LEU A 37 10.96 0.97 -3.08
N VAL A 38 11.27 1.35 -4.32
CA VAL A 38 12.39 0.80 -5.09
C VAL A 38 13.72 1.09 -4.38
N VAL A 39 13.93 2.33 -3.92
CA VAL A 39 15.14 2.70 -3.19
C VAL A 39 15.25 1.94 -1.87
N THR A 40 14.16 1.82 -1.11
CA THR A 40 14.15 1.04 0.15
C THR A 40 14.49 -0.43 -0.11
N VAL A 41 13.92 -1.05 -1.14
CA VAL A 41 14.22 -2.45 -1.50
C VAL A 41 15.69 -2.59 -1.93
N ALA A 42 16.18 -1.70 -2.80
CA ALA A 42 17.56 -1.74 -3.28
C ALA A 42 18.56 -1.58 -2.12
N VAL A 43 18.35 -0.61 -1.24
CA VAL A 43 19.18 -0.41 -0.05
C VAL A 43 19.10 -1.61 0.87
N SER A 44 17.91 -2.18 1.09
CA SER A 44 17.71 -3.36 1.94
C SER A 44 18.42 -4.60 1.42
N LEU A 45 18.57 -4.76 0.10
CA LEU A 45 19.30 -5.90 -0.50
C LEU A 45 20.82 -5.74 -0.38
N ILE A 46 21.31 -4.49 -0.41
CA ILE A 46 22.74 -4.18 -0.32
C ILE A 46 23.22 -4.15 1.13
N THR A 47 22.34 -3.84 2.09
CA THR A 47 22.70 -3.76 3.52
C THR A 47 22.75 -5.13 4.20
N LYS A 48 23.57 -5.22 5.27
CA LYS A 48 23.71 -6.45 6.05
C LYS A 48 22.41 -6.72 6.85
N PRO A 49 21.83 -7.92 6.77
CA PRO A 49 20.66 -8.27 7.56
C PRO A 49 21.00 -8.35 9.05
N LYS A 50 20.07 -7.90 9.91
CA LYS A 50 20.19 -8.04 11.37
C LYS A 50 20.08 -9.51 11.80
N PRO A 51 20.75 -9.92 12.89
CA PRO A 51 20.62 -11.27 13.42
C PRO A 51 19.18 -11.58 13.83
N ARG A 52 18.76 -12.84 13.61
CA ARG A 52 17.35 -13.28 13.81
C ARG A 52 16.88 -13.13 15.25
N GLU A 53 17.79 -13.23 16.21
CA GLU A 53 17.50 -13.13 17.64
C GLU A 53 17.02 -11.72 18.02
N GLU A 54 17.56 -10.66 17.41
CA GLU A 54 17.11 -9.27 17.60
C GLU A 54 15.73 -9.00 16.98
N LEU A 55 15.27 -9.88 16.08
CA LEU A 55 14.01 -9.72 15.34
C LEU A 55 12.85 -10.49 15.98
N MET A 56 13.13 -11.32 17.00
CA MET A 56 12.09 -11.97 17.80
C MET A 56 11.29 -10.92 18.57
N GLY A 57 9.96 -10.96 18.49
CA GLY A 57 9.08 -9.95 19.08
C GLY A 57 8.82 -8.74 18.17
N LEU A 58 9.71 -8.43 17.22
CA LEU A 58 9.54 -7.32 16.28
C LEU A 58 8.89 -7.76 14.96
N VAL A 59 9.21 -8.96 14.49
CA VAL A 59 8.73 -9.48 13.21
C VAL A 59 7.74 -10.61 13.48
N LYS A 60 6.51 -10.45 12.98
CA LYS A 60 5.44 -11.44 13.13
C LYS A 60 5.86 -12.87 12.71
N GLY A 61 6.76 -13.01 11.74
CA GLY A 61 7.28 -14.30 11.28
C GLY A 61 8.26 -15.02 12.22
N LEU A 62 8.86 -14.31 13.18
CA LEU A 62 9.78 -14.86 14.18
C LEU A 62 9.19 -14.86 15.60
N THR A 63 8.07 -14.15 15.80
CA THR A 63 7.34 -14.12 17.06
C THR A 63 6.34 -15.28 17.14
N THR A 64 6.24 -15.93 18.30
CA THR A 64 5.20 -16.90 18.59
C THR A 64 3.85 -16.21 18.62
N ILE A 65 3.06 -16.37 17.56
CA ILE A 65 1.69 -15.84 17.50
C ILE A 65 0.79 -16.83 18.23
N GLU A 66 0.28 -16.42 19.40
CA GLU A 66 -0.80 -17.16 20.04
C GLU A 66 -2.04 -17.07 19.16
N LYS A 67 -2.49 -18.21 18.65
CA LYS A 67 -3.74 -18.27 17.89
C LYS A 67 -4.88 -18.25 18.90
N GLU A 68 -5.66 -17.17 18.90
CA GLU A 68 -6.90 -17.10 19.66
C GLU A 68 -7.88 -18.18 19.15
N LYS A 69 -7.83 -19.35 19.78
CA LYS A 69 -8.67 -20.50 19.48
C LYS A 69 -9.97 -20.28 20.25
N ASN A 70 -11.05 -19.97 19.54
CA ASN A 70 -12.43 -19.75 20.02
C ASN A 70 -12.91 -18.28 20.18
N LEU A 71 -12.61 -17.38 19.24
CA LEU A 71 -13.40 -16.15 19.14
C LEU A 71 -14.80 -16.43 18.55
N PRO A 72 -15.87 -15.81 19.09
CA PRO A 72 -17.20 -15.84 18.47
C PRO A 72 -17.18 -15.16 17.09
N PHE A 73 -18.11 -15.55 16.20
CA PHE A 73 -18.09 -15.20 14.77
C PHE A 73 -17.94 -13.70 14.48
N TYR A 74 -18.55 -12.83 15.29
CA TYR A 74 -18.49 -11.37 15.13
C TYR A 74 -17.18 -10.73 15.61
N LYS A 75 -16.38 -11.45 16.42
CA LYS A 75 -15.03 -10.99 16.81
C LYS A 75 -13.94 -11.52 15.88
N LYS A 76 -14.29 -12.38 14.91
CA LYS A 76 -13.34 -12.90 13.92
C LYS A 76 -13.06 -11.81 12.87
N PRO A 77 -11.80 -11.35 12.73
CA PRO A 77 -11.45 -10.34 11.73
C PRO A 77 -11.83 -10.76 10.30
N GLU A 78 -11.74 -12.06 10.01
CA GLU A 78 -12.06 -12.65 8.70
C GLU A 78 -13.52 -12.44 8.30
N VAL A 79 -14.46 -12.60 9.25
CA VAL A 79 -15.91 -12.45 8.98
C VAL A 79 -16.25 -10.99 8.70
N MET A 80 -15.68 -10.07 9.49
CA MET A 80 -15.88 -8.64 9.29
C MET A 80 -15.24 -8.13 7.98
N ALA A 81 -14.05 -8.63 7.63
CA ALA A 81 -13.39 -8.31 6.37
C ALA A 81 -14.21 -8.77 5.16
N LEU A 82 -14.78 -9.98 5.20
CA LEU A 82 -15.61 -10.51 4.13
C LEU A 82 -16.90 -9.69 3.96
N LEU A 83 -17.54 -9.30 5.06
CA LEU A 83 -18.72 -8.43 5.04
C LEU A 83 -18.39 -7.07 4.42
N ALA A 84 -17.27 -6.46 4.80
CA ALA A 84 -16.84 -5.17 4.25
C ALA A 84 -16.56 -5.26 2.73
N ILE A 85 -15.89 -6.31 2.27
CA ILE A 85 -15.63 -6.56 0.84
C ILE A 85 -16.95 -6.75 0.08
N LEU A 86 -17.87 -7.54 0.63
CA LEU A 86 -19.17 -7.79 0.01
C LEU A 86 -19.95 -6.48 -0.16
N LEU A 87 -20.03 -5.66 0.89
CA LEU A 87 -20.69 -4.35 0.83
C LEU A 87 -20.01 -3.42 -0.19
N PHE A 88 -18.68 -3.38 -0.22
CA PHE A 88 -17.92 -2.58 -1.17
C PHE A 88 -18.25 -2.96 -2.62
N VAL A 89 -18.25 -4.25 -2.94
CA VAL A 89 -18.56 -4.76 -4.30
C VAL A 89 -20.01 -4.46 -4.67
N LEU A 90 -20.97 -4.71 -3.76
CA LEU A 90 -22.39 -4.43 -4.03
C LEU A 90 -22.63 -2.95 -4.36
N LEU A 91 -22.05 -2.05 -3.57
CA LEU A 91 -22.16 -0.62 -3.82
C LEU A 91 -21.49 -0.25 -5.15
N ASN A 92 -20.33 -0.82 -5.44
CA ASN A 92 -19.62 -0.52 -6.69
C ASN A 92 -20.44 -0.97 -7.91
N VAL A 93 -21.02 -2.17 -7.89
CA VAL A 93 -21.90 -2.67 -8.98
C VAL A 93 -23.18 -1.85 -9.11
N TYR A 94 -23.74 -1.33 -7.99
CA TYR A 94 -24.95 -0.51 -8.03
C TYR A 94 -24.71 0.89 -8.62
N PHE A 95 -23.54 1.49 -8.37
CA PHE A 95 -23.21 2.85 -8.82
C PHE A 95 -22.45 2.92 -10.15
N TRP A 96 -21.91 1.79 -10.63
CA TRP A 96 -21.20 1.68 -11.90
C TRP A 96 -22.18 1.73 -13.08
#